data_AF-A0A3A0AFF2-F1
#
_entry.id   AF-A0A3A0AFF2-F1
#
_cell.length_a   1.000
_cell.length_b   1.000
_cell.length_c   1.000
_cell.angle_alpha   90.00
_cell.angle_beta   90.00
_cell.angle_gamma   90.00
#
_symmetry.space_group_name_H-M   'P 1'
#
loop_
_entity.id
_entity.type
_entity.pdbx_description
1 polymer ?
#
loop_
_entity_poly.entity_id
_entity_poly.type
_entity_poly.pdbx_seq_one_letter_code
_entity_poly.pdbx_strand_id
1 'polypeptide(L)'
;MMRTVIHFTDSAGFGGAEQMLLHLLAGLDRRQWRPVLFHHAEPGLAPLLEGARSLGVDLQPVPRLPLGRQGALLAPRLARTLRSWRPAVFHAHLTWLCWRGCRQLWPRRNSLSNCPTPTPPACNCAC
;
A
#
# COMPACT_ATOMS: atom_id res chain seq x y z
N MET A 1 -20.86 12.87 1.87
CA MET A 1 -19.52 13.32 2.32
C MET A 1 -18.46 12.53 1.56
N MET A 2 -17.45 13.21 1.03
CA MET A 2 -16.34 12.59 0.30
C MET A 2 -15.39 11.90 1.28
N ARG A 3 -15.04 10.64 1.02
CA ARG A 3 -14.16 9.81 1.87
C ARG A 3 -12.83 9.57 1.17
N THR A 4 -11.73 9.61 1.90
CA THR A 4 -10.39 9.34 1.33
C THR A 4 -10.12 7.84 1.35
N VAL A 5 -9.71 7.28 0.22
CA VAL A 5 -9.12 5.93 0.14
C VAL A 5 -7.67 6.04 -0.28
N ILE A 6 -6.79 5.43 0.52
CA ILE A 6 -5.36 5.39 0.23
C ILE A 6 -5.02 4.00 -0.31
N HIS A 7 -4.50 3.96 -1.53
CA HIS A 7 -3.83 2.79 -2.08
C HIS A 7 -2.33 2.94 -1.84
N PHE A 8 -1.67 1.89 -1.37
CA PHE A 8 -0.23 1.86 -1.19
C PHE A 8 0.38 0.75 -2.03
N THR A 9 1.49 1.02 -2.73
CA THR A 9 2.31 -0.01 -3.38
C THR A 9 3.75 0.05 -2.87
N ASP A 10 4.32 -1.11 -2.55
CA ASP A 10 5.74 -1.27 -2.18
C ASP A 10 6.62 -1.69 -3.37
N SER A 11 6.02 -1.82 -4.55
CA SER A 11 6.69 -2.24 -5.77
C SER A 11 7.73 -1.22 -6.22
N ALA A 12 8.78 -1.73 -6.86
CA ALA A 12 9.81 -0.91 -7.51
C ALA A 12 9.59 -0.79 -9.03
N GLY A 13 8.61 -1.52 -9.58
CA GLY A 13 8.42 -1.63 -11.02
C GLY A 13 6.95 -1.75 -11.43
N PHE A 14 6.71 -1.63 -12.73
CA PHE A 14 5.38 -1.75 -13.31
C PHE A 14 5.15 -3.16 -13.87
N GLY A 15 4.16 -3.86 -13.33
CA GLY A 15 3.73 -5.18 -13.80
C GLY A 15 2.22 -5.39 -13.65
N GLY A 16 1.80 -6.65 -13.60
CA GLY A 16 0.37 -7.01 -13.56
C GLY A 16 -0.38 -6.47 -12.34
N ALA A 17 0.29 -6.39 -11.19
CA ALA A 17 -0.31 -5.83 -9.97
C ALA A 17 -0.58 -4.32 -10.13
N GLU A 18 0.36 -3.57 -10.70
CA GLU A 18 0.23 -2.14 -10.95
C GLU A 18 -0.80 -1.84 -12.05
N GLN A 19 -0.89 -2.70 -13.07
CA GLN A 19 -1.95 -2.62 -14.08
C GLN A 19 -3.34 -2.83 -13.45
N MET A 20 -3.49 -3.85 -12.61
CA MET A 20 -4.73 -4.07 -11.85
C MET A 20 -5.04 -2.88 -10.93
N LEU A 21 -4.03 -2.31 -10.27
CA LEU A 21 -4.19 -1.14 -9.41
C LEU A 21 -4.72 0.07 -10.20
N LEU A 22 -4.22 0.32 -11.41
CA LEU A 22 -4.77 1.36 -12.29
C LEU A 22 -6.23 1.10 -12.63
N HIS A 23 -6.59 -0.15 -12.93
CA HIS A 23 -7.96 -0.52 -13.22
C HIS A 23 -8.90 -0.26 -12.03
N LEU A 24 -8.45 -0.57 -10.81
CA LEU A 24 -9.18 -0.27 -9.57
C LEU A 24 -9.35 1.24 -9.35
N LEU A 25 -8.30 2.03 -9.58
CA LEU A 25 -8.35 3.49 -9.45
C LEU A 25 -9.27 4.16 -10.48
N ALA A 26 -9.39 3.56 -11.67
CA ALA A 26 -10.29 4.01 -12.73
C ALA A 26 -11.77 3.72 -12.40
N GLY A 27 -12.06 2.55 -11.81
CA GLY A 27 -13.42 2.13 -11.47
C GLY A 27 -14.02 2.76 -10.19
N LEU A 28 -13.23 3.54 -9.45
CA LEU A 28 -13.66 4.11 -8.18
C LEU A 28 -14.64 5.28 -8.37
N ASP A 29 -15.79 5.24 -7.67
CA ASP A 29 -16.78 6.33 -7.69
C ASP A 29 -16.22 7.61 -7.06
N ARG A 30 -15.90 8.60 -7.91
CA ARG A 30 -15.32 9.90 -7.52
C ARG A 30 -16.29 10.82 -6.78
N ARG A 31 -17.59 10.54 -6.79
CA ARG A 31 -18.58 11.32 -6.01
C ARG A 31 -18.52 10.97 -4.53
N GLN A 32 -18.10 9.73 -4.23
CA GLN A 32 -18.02 9.21 -2.87
C GLN A 32 -16.59 9.14 -2.36
N TRP A 33 -15.63 8.89 -3.26
CA TRP A 33 -14.26 8.59 -2.89
C TRP A 33 -13.23 9.53 -3.53
N ARG A 34 -12.30 10.01 -2.70
CA ARG A 34 -11.08 10.66 -3.13
C ARG A 34 -9.92 9.65 -3.07
N PRO A 35 -9.46 9.11 -4.21
CA PRO A 35 -8.33 8.21 -4.24
C PRO A 35 -7.02 8.96 -4.06
N VAL A 36 -6.12 8.35 -3.28
CA VAL A 36 -4.73 8.80 -3.13
C VAL A 36 -3.83 7.58 -3.26
N LEU A 37 -2.79 7.69 -4.09
CA LEU A 37 -1.80 6.63 -4.29
C LEU A 37 -0.51 6.99 -3.56
N PHE A 38 -0.18 6.20 -2.55
CA PHE A 38 1.08 6.24 -1.86
C PHE A 38 2.05 5.27 -2.55
N HIS A 39 3.24 5.76 -2.87
CA HIS A 39 4.23 4.98 -3.62
C HIS A 39 5.65 5.30 -3.16
N HIS A 40 6.59 4.41 -3.44
CA HIS A 40 8.00 4.73 -3.35
C HIS A 40 8.46 5.52 -4.58
N ALA A 41 9.47 6.38 -4.41
CA ALA A 41 10.02 7.18 -5.50
C ALA A 41 10.97 6.32 -6.36
N GLU A 42 10.40 5.35 -7.07
CA GLU A 42 11.14 4.38 -7.88
C GLU A 42 10.91 4.68 -9.38
N PRO A 43 11.96 4.76 -10.20
CA PRO A 43 11.84 5.07 -11.63
C PRO A 43 10.94 4.08 -12.38
N GLY A 44 10.95 2.80 -11.98
CA GLY A 44 10.17 1.73 -12.59
C GLY A 44 8.65 1.88 -12.42
N LEU A 45 8.19 2.78 -11.55
CA LEU A 45 6.76 3.08 -11.37
C LEU A 45 6.25 4.20 -12.29
N ALA A 46 7.09 4.82 -13.12
CA ALA A 46 6.68 5.93 -13.97
C ALA A 46 5.37 5.66 -14.75
N PRO A 47 5.15 4.49 -15.38
CA PRO A 47 3.89 4.20 -16.07
C PRO A 47 2.65 4.18 -15.14
N LEU A 48 2.80 3.66 -13.92
CA LEU A 48 1.73 3.69 -12.91
C LEU A 48 1.40 5.13 -12.50
N LEU A 49 2.43 5.93 -12.22
CA LEU A 49 2.25 7.30 -11.75
C LEU A 49 1.61 8.19 -12.82
N GLU A 50 2.00 8.00 -14.08
CA GLU A 50 1.39 8.70 -15.21
C GLU A 50 -0.08 8.29 -15.40
N GLY A 51 -0.38 6.99 -15.38
CA GLY A 51 -1.75 6.49 -15.47
C GLY A 51 -2.62 6.95 -14.30
N ALA A 52 -2.10 6.97 -13.07
CA ALA A 52 -2.83 7.45 -11.91
C ALA A 52 -3.09 8.98 -12.00
N ARG A 53 -2.11 9.74 -12.50
CA ARG A 53 -2.27 11.19 -12.71
C ARG A 53 -3.30 11.52 -13.78
N SER A 54 -3.34 10.78 -14.89
CA SER A 54 -4.36 11.00 -15.94
C SER A 54 -5.77 10.70 -15.44
N LEU A 55 -5.90 9.81 -14.46
CA LEU A 55 -7.15 9.54 -13.73
C LEU A 55 -7.45 10.58 -12.63
N GLY A 56 -6.64 11.63 -12.47
CA GLY A 56 -6.81 12.65 -11.43
C GLY A 56 -6.67 12.12 -10.00
N VAL A 57 -5.82 11.10 -9.80
CA VAL A 57 -5.50 10.54 -8.48
C VAL A 57 -4.38 11.36 -7.85
N ASP A 58 -4.52 11.69 -6.57
CA ASP A 58 -3.46 12.36 -5.82
C ASP A 58 -2.29 11.40 -5.58
N LEU A 59 -1.07 11.83 -5.86
CA LEU A 59 0.15 11.03 -5.69
C LEU A 59 0.94 11.50 -4.48
N GLN A 60 1.27 10.57 -3.58
CA GLN A 60 2.07 10.86 -2.39
C GLN A 60 3.31 9.95 -2.36
N PRO A 61 4.51 10.49 -2.65
CA PRO A 61 5.73 9.73 -2.45
C PRO A 61 5.97 9.50 -0.96
N VAL A 62 6.37 8.29 -0.60
CA VAL A 62 6.78 7.91 0.75
C VAL A 62 8.15 7.22 0.72
N PRO A 63 9.03 7.54 1.68
CA PRO A 63 10.34 6.90 1.75
C PRO A 63 10.19 5.41 2.01
N ARG A 64 11.10 4.61 1.43
CA ARG A 64 11.16 3.18 1.70
C ARG A 64 11.53 2.94 3.15
N LEU A 65 10.81 2.02 3.80
CA LEU A 65 11.13 1.61 5.17
C LEU A 65 12.12 0.43 5.09
N PRO A 66 13.38 0.60 5.51
CA PRO A 66 14.32 -0.51 5.56
C PRO A 66 13.84 -1.55 6.58
N LEU A 67 14.14 -2.82 6.36
CA LEU A 67 13.75 -3.86 7.31
C LEU A 67 14.49 -3.71 8.65
N GLY A 68 13.87 -4.19 9.73
CA GLY A 68 14.46 -4.19 11.07
C GLY A 68 14.29 -2.87 11.84
N ARG A 69 15.21 -2.62 12.78
CA ARG A 69 15.08 -1.51 13.74
C ARG A 69 15.01 -0.13 13.06
N GLN A 70 15.75 0.06 11.97
CA GLN A 70 15.77 1.32 11.23
C GLN A 70 14.40 1.63 10.62
N GLY A 71 13.69 0.65 10.03
CA GLY A 71 12.32 0.85 9.55
C GLY A 71 11.33 1.08 10.68
N ALA A 72 11.48 0.36 11.80
CA ALA A 72 10.63 0.54 12.96
C ALA A 72 10.72 1.97 13.53
N LEU A 73 11.88 2.61 13.49
CA LEU A 73 12.07 4.00 13.89
C LEU A 73 11.40 5.01 12.94
N LEU A 74 11.28 4.66 11.66
CA LEU A 74 10.64 5.49 10.63
C LEU A 74 9.13 5.26 10.51
N ALA A 75 8.62 4.14 11.02
CA ALA A 75 7.20 3.80 11.00
C ALA A 75 6.29 4.86 11.66
N PRO A 76 6.62 5.48 12.81
CA PRO A 76 5.80 6.54 13.39
C PRO A 76 5.67 7.77 12.49
N ARG A 77 6.71 8.09 11.70
CA ARG A 77 6.68 9.21 10.75
C ARG A 77 5.72 8.90 9.60
N LEU A 78 5.81 7.70 9.02
CA LEU A 78 4.87 7.25 8.00
C LEU A 78 3.43 7.21 8.53
N ALA A 79 3.24 6.69 9.75
CA ALA A 79 1.93 6.65 10.39
C ALA A 79 1.35 8.06 10.63
N ARG A 80 2.17 9.05 11.00
CA ARG A 80 1.73 10.45 11.10
C ARG A 80 1.29 11.00 9.74
N THR A 81 2.05 10.75 8.68
CA THR A 81 1.66 11.14 7.32
C THR A 81 0.35 10.47 6.93
N LEU A 82 0.20 9.16 7.12
CA LEU A 82 -1.05 8.46 6.83
C LEU A 82 -2.24 9.04 7.61
N ARG A 83 -2.04 9.37 8.90
CA ARG A 83 -3.10 9.95 9.75
C ARG A 83 -3.49 11.36 9.33
N SER A 84 -2.59 12.19 8.79
CA SER A 84 -2.94 13.54 8.34
C SER A 84 -3.94 13.54 7.19
N TRP A 85 -3.96 12.48 6.39
CA TRP A 85 -4.93 12.29 5.30
C TRP A 85 -6.30 11.77 5.77
N ARG A 86 -6.41 11.33 7.04
CA ARG A 86 -7.62 10.75 7.64
C ARG A 86 -8.33 9.75 6.71
N PRO A 87 -7.62 8.71 6.21
CA PRO A 87 -8.22 7.74 5.31
C PRO A 87 -9.39 7.04 5.97
N ALA A 88 -10.47 6.87 5.21
CA ALA A 88 -11.55 5.95 5.58
C ALA A 88 -11.15 4.50 5.30
N VAL A 89 -10.36 4.27 4.25
CA VAL A 89 -9.84 2.95 3.85
C VAL A 89 -8.37 3.08 3.46
N PHE A 90 -7.55 2.13 3.90
CA PHE A 90 -6.16 1.97 3.49
C PHE A 90 -5.99 0.57 2.89
N HIS A 91 -5.55 0.49 1.63
CA HIS A 91 -5.38 -0.77 0.90
C HIS A 91 -3.93 -0.87 0.41
N ALA A 92 -3.18 -1.82 0.96
CA ALA A 92 -1.80 -2.08 0.58
C ALA A 92 -1.69 -3.20 -0.45
N HIS A 93 -1.02 -2.92 -1.56
CA HIS A 93 -0.66 -3.82 -2.65
C HIS A 93 0.81 -4.18 -2.44
N LEU A 94 1.06 -5.26 -1.70
CA LEU A 94 2.42 -5.68 -1.34
C LEU A 94 2.90 -6.73 -2.33
N THR A 95 3.97 -6.43 -3.07
CA THR A 95 4.57 -7.37 -4.03
C THR A 95 5.24 -8.52 -3.30
N TRP A 96 5.83 -8.28 -2.12
CA TRP A 96 6.49 -9.31 -1.31
C TRP A 96 6.55 -8.93 0.18
N LEU A 97 5.54 -9.33 0.98
CA LEU A 97 5.68 -9.37 2.44
C LEU A 97 4.91 -10.56 3.04
N CYS A 98 5.63 -11.66 3.20
CA CYS A 98 5.27 -12.70 4.15
C CYS A 98 5.27 -12.12 5.58
N TRP A 99 4.06 -11.84 6.07
CA TRP A 99 3.59 -11.96 7.46
C TRP A 99 4.16 -11.08 8.60
N ARG A 100 5.39 -10.52 8.57
CA ARG A 100 5.96 -9.90 9.80
C ARG A 100 5.68 -8.41 10.05
N GLY A 101 5.24 -7.63 9.06
CA GLY A 101 5.13 -6.15 9.18
C GLY A 101 3.79 -5.60 9.68
N CYS A 102 2.70 -6.36 9.56
CA CYS A 102 1.34 -5.82 9.73
C CYS A 102 1.01 -5.40 11.18
N ARG A 103 1.72 -5.95 12.16
CA ARG A 103 1.47 -5.70 13.60
C ARG A 103 1.99 -4.34 14.10
N GLN A 104 2.94 -3.71 13.39
CA GLN A 104 3.59 -2.48 13.86
C GLN A 104 2.88 -1.19 13.44
N LEU A 105 2.07 -1.22 12.39
CA LEU A 105 1.40 -0.02 11.88
C LEU A 105 0.05 0.26 12.55
N TRP A 106 -0.49 -0.69 13.32
CA TRP A 106 -1.78 -0.53 14.00
C TRP A 106 -1.79 -1.16 15.40
N PRO A 107 -1.55 -0.38 16.48
CA PRO A 107 -1.82 -0.86 17.82
C PRO A 107 -3.34 -0.87 18.07
N ARG A 108 -3.91 -2.08 18.10
CA ARG A 108 -5.19 -2.52 18.70
C ARG A 108 -6.32 -1.47 18.82
N ARG A 109 -7.37 -1.65 18.02
CA ARG A 109 -8.79 -1.70 18.46
C ARG A 109 -9.65 -2.25 17.32
N ASN A 110 -9.88 -3.57 17.37
CA ASN A 110 -11.07 -4.32 16.95
C ASN A 110 -10.71 -5.71 16.39
N SER A 111 -11.46 -6.69 16.87
CA SER A 111 -11.37 -8.15 16.74
C SER A 111 -10.77 -8.70 15.44
N LEU A 112 -9.66 -9.42 15.57
CA LEU A 112 -9.25 -10.47 14.63
C LEU A 112 -9.56 -11.82 15.27
N SER A 113 -10.77 -12.33 15.08
CA SER A 113 -11.19 -13.66 15.55
C SER A 113 -11.14 -14.73 14.46
N ASN A 114 -10.75 -14.42 13.21
CA ASN A 114 -10.65 -15.40 12.14
C ASN A 114 -9.36 -15.21 11.32
N CYS A 115 -8.29 -15.87 11.74
CA CYS A 115 -7.19 -16.22 10.84
C CYS A 115 -7.06 -17.75 10.83
N PRO A 116 -7.37 -18.44 9.72
CA PRO A 116 -7.01 -19.83 9.57
C PRO A 116 -5.48 -19.94 9.40
N THR A 117 -4.85 -20.83 10.17
CA THR A 117 -3.44 -21.20 10.00
C THR A 117 -3.26 -21.98 8.69
N PRO A 118 -2.39 -21.56 7.76
CA PRO A 118 -1.94 -22.43 6.69
C PRO A 118 -0.61 -23.09 7.08
N THR A 119 -0.58 -24.42 7.02
CA THR A 119 0.62 -25.24 6.89
C THR A 119 1.36 -24.89 5.59
N PRO A 120 2.70 -24.88 5.56
CA PRO A 120 3.47 -24.48 4.38
C PRO A 120 3.57 -25.64 3.37
N PRO A 121 3.42 -25.42 2.06
CA PRO A 121 4.06 -26.26 1.06
C PRO A 121 5.46 -25.72 0.75
N ALA A 122 6.41 -26.65 0.64
CA ALA A 122 7.81 -26.41 0.32
C ALA A 122 7.96 -25.63 -1.01
N CYS A 123 8.70 -24.52 -0.98
CA CYS A 123 9.19 -23.86 -2.19
C CYS A 123 10.65 -24.27 -2.41
N ASN A 124 10.86 -24.96 -3.52
CA ASN A 124 12.16 -25.37 -4.04
C ASN A 124 12.85 -24.12 -4.64
N CYS A 125 14.01 -23.75 -4.11
CA CYS A 125 14.91 -22.78 -4.72
C CYS A 125 15.97 -23.53 -5.52
N ALA A 126 16.02 -23.32 -6.84
CA ALA A 126 17.21 -23.58 -7.63
C ALA A 126 17.98 -22.25 -7.77
N CYS A 127 19.29 -22.33 -7.54
CA CYS A 127 20.27 -21.25 -7.49
C CYS A 127 20.38 -20.44 -8.79
#